data_AF-A0A6I7WRD0-F1
#
_entry.id   AF-A0A6I7WRD0-F1
#
_cell.length_a   1.000
_cell.length_b   1.000
_cell.length_c   1.000
_cell.angle_alpha   90.00
_cell.angle_beta   90.00
_cell.angle_gamma   90.00
#
_symmetry.space_group_name_H-M   'P 1'
#
loop_
_entity.id
_entity.type
_entity.pdbx_description
1 polymer ?
#
loop_
_entity_poly.entity_id
_entity_poly.type
_entity_poly.pdbx_seq_one_letter_code
_entity_poly.pdbx_strand_id
1 'polypeptide(L)'
;KYIGHEKLSRAMSARGPFYIARSEEQVAVKLTEKDIIPPTIAVKNNYKLDLGGRVLILKAHPTAHTDNDLSVFDKKTNTMWLSDLLFIGHLPVLDGSLQGWLQEIRKLEKR
;
A
#
# COMPACT_ATOMS: atom_id res chain seq x y z
N LYS A 1 9.01 -13.02 4.82
CA LYS A 1 7.76 -13.06 4.04
C LYS A 1 7.36 -11.62 3.79
N TYR A 2 7.06 -11.27 2.54
CA TYR A 2 6.58 -9.94 2.15
C TYR A 2 5.08 -10.03 1.88
N ILE A 3 4.31 -9.09 2.42
CA ILE A 3 2.85 -9.10 2.35
C ILE A 3 2.42 -7.79 1.70
N GLY A 4 1.53 -7.85 0.71
CA GLY A 4 1.04 -6.67 0.04
C GLY A 4 -0.29 -6.90 -0.63
N HIS A 5 -0.90 -5.83 -1.13
CA HIS A 5 -2.10 -5.90 -1.94
C HIS A 5 -1.90 -6.82 -3.16
N GLU A 6 -2.94 -7.52 -3.62
CA GLU A 6 -2.82 -8.47 -4.74
C GLU A 6 -2.27 -7.85 -6.03
N LYS A 7 -2.54 -6.55 -6.25
CA LYS A 7 -2.04 -5.79 -7.41
C LYS A 7 -0.63 -5.22 -7.24
N LEU A 8 -0.05 -5.27 -6.03
CA LEU A 8 1.25 -4.64 -5.74
C LEU A 8 2.37 -5.24 -6.60
N SER A 9 2.42 -6.57 -6.77
CA SER A 9 3.48 -7.19 -7.59
C SER A 9 3.47 -6.66 -9.02
N ARG A 10 2.28 -6.50 -9.63
CA ARG A 10 2.13 -5.94 -10.97
C ARG A 10 2.57 -4.47 -11.01
N ALA A 11 2.16 -3.67 -10.03
CA ALA A 11 2.54 -2.26 -9.93
C ALA A 11 4.07 -2.10 -9.79
N MET A 12 4.70 -2.94 -8.96
CA MET A 12 6.17 -2.96 -8.80
C MET A 12 6.87 -3.33 -10.10
N SER A 13 6.42 -4.37 -10.82
CA SER A 13 7.01 -4.74 -12.11
C SER A 13 6.87 -3.64 -13.16
N ALA A 14 5.75 -2.91 -13.18
CA ALA A 14 5.53 -1.82 -14.12
C ALA A 14 6.41 -0.60 -13.84
N ARG A 15 6.68 -0.30 -12.55
CA ARG A 15 7.43 0.89 -12.12
C ARG A 15 8.93 0.63 -11.92
N GLY A 16 9.31 -0.63 -11.68
CA GLY A 16 10.67 -1.06 -11.37
C GLY A 16 11.75 -0.55 -12.34
N PRO A 17 11.58 -0.70 -13.67
CA PRO A 17 12.58 -0.20 -14.64
C PRO A 17 12.84 1.29 -14.52
N PHE A 18 11.79 2.10 -14.28
CA PHE A 18 11.94 3.53 -14.08
C PHE A 18 12.72 3.84 -12.80
N TYR A 19 12.39 3.18 -11.69
CA TYR A 19 13.11 3.36 -10.42
C TYR A 19 14.58 2.95 -10.53
N ILE A 20 14.89 1.84 -11.18
CA ILE A 20 16.27 1.40 -11.41
C ILE A 20 17.03 2.45 -12.22
N ALA A 21 16.46 2.92 -13.34
CA ALA A 21 17.11 3.88 -14.23
C ALA A 21 17.38 5.25 -13.58
N ARG A 22 16.61 5.65 -12.57
CA ARG A 22 16.72 6.96 -11.90
C ARG A 22 17.36 6.91 -10.52
N SER A 23 17.60 5.72 -9.99
CA SER A 23 18.05 5.53 -8.60
C SER A 23 19.37 6.24 -8.28
N GLU A 24 20.36 6.15 -9.17
CA GLU A 24 21.68 6.77 -8.94
C GLU A 24 21.59 8.30 -8.95
N GLU A 25 20.79 8.86 -9.86
CA GLU A 25 20.57 10.30 -9.98
C GLU A 25 19.73 10.87 -8.83
N GLN A 26 18.62 10.22 -8.48
CA GLN A 26 17.63 10.77 -7.55
C GLN A 26 17.99 10.54 -6.08
N VAL A 27 18.65 9.42 -5.77
CA VAL A 27 18.90 9.01 -4.38
C VAL A 27 20.32 8.49 -4.13
N ALA A 28 21.25 8.65 -5.08
CA ALA A 28 22.66 8.23 -4.96
C ALA A 28 22.84 6.73 -4.62
N VAL A 29 21.92 5.88 -5.07
CA VAL A 29 21.97 4.42 -4.90
C VAL A 29 21.86 3.76 -6.26
N LYS A 30 22.74 2.80 -6.56
CA LYS A 30 22.65 2.02 -7.80
C LYS A 30 21.79 0.78 -7.58
N LEU A 31 20.50 0.88 -7.90
CA LEU A 31 19.57 -0.26 -7.83
C LEU A 31 19.75 -1.21 -9.02
N THR A 32 19.34 -2.45 -8.80
CA THR A 32 19.26 -3.51 -9.80
C THR A 32 17.90 -4.21 -9.71
N GLU A 33 17.59 -5.11 -10.64
CA GLU A 33 16.34 -5.89 -10.60
C GLU A 33 16.19 -6.70 -9.30
N LYS A 34 17.30 -7.11 -8.67
CA LYS A 34 17.29 -7.89 -7.42
C LYS A 34 16.76 -7.09 -6.23
N ASP A 35 16.79 -5.77 -6.33
CA ASP A 35 16.33 -4.87 -5.27
C ASP A 35 14.80 -4.64 -5.33
N ILE A 36 14.15 -5.06 -6.43
CA ILE A 36 12.69 -5.01 -6.58
C ILE A 36 12.09 -6.33 -6.04
N ILE A 37 11.81 -6.36 -4.74
CA ILE A 37 11.34 -7.57 -4.05
C ILE A 37 9.79 -7.63 -4.00
N PRO A 38 9.12 -8.47 -4.81
CA PRO A 38 7.66 -8.53 -4.84
C PRO A 38 7.05 -9.15 -3.57
N PRO A 39 5.76 -8.89 -3.28
CA PRO A 39 5.07 -9.54 -2.18
C PRO A 39 4.97 -11.06 -2.41
N THR A 40 5.30 -11.82 -1.37
CA THR A 40 5.13 -13.29 -1.34
C THR A 40 3.73 -13.73 -0.92
N ILE A 41 2.95 -12.82 -0.33
CA ILE A 41 1.57 -13.04 0.10
C ILE A 41 0.72 -11.89 -0.45
N ALA A 42 -0.27 -12.25 -1.26
CA ALA A 42 -1.23 -11.31 -1.85
C ALA A 42 -2.50 -11.20 -0.99
N VAL A 43 -2.79 -10.00 -0.49
CA VAL A 43 -4.03 -9.68 0.23
C VAL A 43 -5.09 -9.25 -0.79
N LYS A 44 -6.18 -10.02 -0.89
CA LYS A 44 -7.30 -9.74 -1.81
C LYS A 44 -8.44 -8.93 -1.17
N ASN A 45 -8.70 -9.16 0.11
CA ASN A 45 -9.75 -8.44 0.84
C ASN A 45 -9.30 -8.19 2.29
N ASN A 46 -9.20 -9.23 3.11
CA ASN A 46 -8.64 -9.14 4.46
C ASN A 46 -7.61 -10.24 4.69
N TYR A 47 -6.59 -9.95 5.50
CA TYR A 47 -5.59 -10.91 5.93
C TYR A 47 -5.28 -10.70 7.42
N LYS A 48 -5.30 -11.78 8.20
CA LYS A 48 -4.91 -11.74 9.62
C LYS A 48 -3.44 -12.10 9.72
N LEU A 49 -2.65 -11.15 10.20
CA LEU A 49 -1.22 -11.33 10.46
C LEU A 49 -1.02 -11.48 11.96
N ASP A 50 -0.57 -12.66 12.38
CA ASP A 50 -0.20 -12.91 13.78
C ASP A 50 1.30 -12.67 13.98
N LEU A 51 1.64 -11.72 14.85
CA LEU A 51 3.00 -11.35 15.22
C LEU A 51 3.36 -11.86 16.63
N GLY A 52 2.99 -13.11 16.95
CA GLY A 52 3.26 -13.73 18.24
C GLY A 52 2.23 -13.34 19.30
N GLY A 53 0.94 -13.47 18.98
CA GLY A 53 -0.20 -13.09 19.82
C GLY A 53 -0.70 -11.67 19.61
N ARG A 54 0.01 -10.87 18.79
CA ARG A 54 -0.47 -9.56 18.31
C ARG A 54 -1.04 -9.71 16.92
N VAL A 55 -2.36 -9.81 16.81
CA VAL A 55 -3.05 -9.98 15.52
C VAL A 55 -3.35 -8.62 14.89
N LEU A 56 -2.76 -8.37 13.73
CA LEU A 56 -3.07 -7.25 12.84
C LEU A 56 -4.05 -7.70 11.75
N ILE A 57 -4.96 -6.82 11.37
CA ILE A 57 -5.89 -7.04 10.26
C ILE A 57 -5.49 -6.13 9.11
N LEU A 58 -4.98 -6.73 8.05
CA LEU A 58 -4.64 -6.05 6.81
C LEU A 58 -5.87 -6.05 5.92
N LYS A 59 -6.22 -4.90 5.34
CA LYS A 59 -7.36 -4.77 4.42
C LYS A 59 -6.89 -4.20 3.09
N ALA A 60 -7.18 -4.93 2.02
CA ALA A 60 -7.03 -4.47 0.64
C ALA A 60 -8.20 -3.54 0.28
N HIS A 61 -7.87 -2.40 -0.32
CA HIS A 61 -8.85 -1.41 -0.74
C HIS A 61 -9.01 -1.42 -2.27
N PRO A 62 -10.20 -1.09 -2.79
CA PRO A 62 -10.36 -0.77 -4.20
C PRO A 62 -9.44 0.38 -4.63
N THR A 63 -9.25 0.55 -5.94
CA THR A 63 -8.42 1.63 -6.50
C THR A 63 -8.86 3.01 -5.95
N ALA A 64 -7.95 3.66 -5.23
CA ALA A 64 -8.15 4.94 -4.57
C ALA A 64 -6.92 5.83 -4.75
N HIS A 65 -5.99 5.86 -3.79
CA HIS A 65 -4.73 6.60 -3.93
C HIS A 65 -3.84 5.96 -5.00
N THR A 66 -3.71 4.64 -4.93
CA THR A 66 -3.13 3.78 -5.97
C THR A 66 -4.14 2.69 -6.37
N ASP A 67 -3.72 1.71 -7.18
CA ASP A 67 -4.52 0.50 -7.39
C ASP A 67 -4.19 -0.64 -6.41
N ASN A 68 -3.27 -0.40 -5.48
CA ASN A 68 -2.73 -1.41 -4.58
C ASN A 68 -2.71 -0.95 -3.12
N ASP A 69 -3.72 -0.16 -2.73
CA ASP A 69 -3.87 0.43 -1.40
C ASP A 69 -4.17 -0.63 -0.34
N LEU A 70 -3.51 -0.50 0.82
CA LEU A 70 -3.61 -1.45 1.92
C LEU A 70 -3.61 -0.70 3.26
N SER A 71 -4.61 -0.96 4.11
CA SER A 71 -4.59 -0.47 5.50
C SER A 71 -4.27 -1.59 6.47
N VAL A 72 -3.82 -1.19 7.66
CA VAL A 72 -3.56 -2.10 8.77
C VAL A 72 -4.35 -1.64 9.97
N PHE A 73 -5.11 -2.55 10.56
CA PHE A 73 -5.84 -2.31 11.80
C PHE A 73 -5.30 -3.17 12.92
N ASP A 74 -4.94 -2.50 14.00
CA ASP A 74 -4.45 -3.13 15.21
C ASP A 74 -5.53 -3.12 16.30
N LYS A 75 -6.11 -4.29 16.54
CA LYS A 75 -7.22 -4.46 17.48
C LYS A 75 -6.87 -4.13 18.92
N LYS A 76 -5.63 -4.39 19.35
CA LYS A 76 -5.27 -4.27 20.78
C LYS A 76 -5.07 -2.80 21.20
N THR A 77 -4.71 -1.91 20.28
CA THR A 77 -4.61 -0.46 20.54
C THR A 77 -5.74 0.34 19.90
N ASN A 78 -6.64 -0.31 19.17
CA ASN A 78 -7.67 0.34 18.36
C ASN A 78 -7.08 1.38 17.40
N THR A 79 -5.97 1.03 16.74
CA THR A 79 -5.23 1.94 15.87
C THR A 79 -5.35 1.50 14.42
N MET A 80 -5.58 2.45 13.51
CA MET A 80 -5.61 2.22 12.08
C MET A 80 -4.50 2.99 11.38
N TRP A 81 -3.69 2.27 10.61
CA TRP A 81 -2.74 2.86 9.68
C TRP A 81 -3.37 2.86 8.29
N LEU A 82 -3.71 4.06 7.83
CA LEU A 82 -4.28 4.29 6.51
C LEU A 82 -3.23 4.52 5.42
N SER A 83 -1.94 4.56 5.79
CA SER A 83 -0.87 4.90 4.83
C SER A 83 -1.19 6.23 4.14
N ASP A 84 -0.86 6.32 2.86
CA ASP A 84 -1.20 7.31 1.86
C ASP A 84 -2.66 7.27 1.38
N LEU A 85 -3.59 6.61 2.09
CA LEU A 85 -5.02 6.86 1.84
C LEU A 85 -5.48 8.16 2.49
N LEU A 86 -4.96 8.54 3.65
CA LEU A 86 -5.41 9.73 4.39
C LEU A 86 -4.34 10.82 4.36
N PHE A 87 -4.75 12.03 3.96
CA PHE A 87 -3.92 13.23 3.98
C PHE A 87 -4.56 14.31 4.85
N ILE A 88 -3.74 15.06 5.57
CA ILE A 88 -4.17 16.16 6.43
C ILE A 88 -3.49 17.42 5.93
N GLY A 89 -4.27 18.48 5.66
CA GLY A 89 -3.75 19.79 5.26
C GLY A 89 -3.22 19.88 3.82
N HIS A 90 -3.30 18.80 3.04
CA HIS A 90 -2.82 18.76 1.65
C HIS A 90 -3.77 17.97 0.74
N LEU A 91 -3.81 18.34 -0.54
CA LEU A 91 -4.47 17.55 -1.56
C LEU A 91 -3.57 16.38 -1.96
N PRO A 92 -4.10 15.15 -2.05
CA PRO A 92 -3.32 14.01 -2.50
C PRO A 92 -2.97 14.11 -3.98
N VAL A 93 -1.77 13.65 -4.33
CA VAL A 93 -1.48 13.22 -5.71
C VAL A 93 -2.00 11.79 -5.85
N LEU A 94 -2.76 11.50 -6.90
CA LEU A 94 -3.40 10.20 -7.06
C LEU A 94 -2.86 9.50 -8.31
N ASP A 95 -2.33 8.29 -8.12
CA ASP A 95 -2.03 7.34 -9.20
C ASP A 95 -3.23 6.42 -9.51
N GLY A 96 -4.27 6.48 -8.68
CA GLY A 96 -5.49 5.67 -8.77
C GLY A 96 -6.69 6.44 -9.33
N SER A 97 -7.70 6.68 -8.49
CA SER A 97 -8.97 7.29 -8.88
C SER A 97 -9.46 8.30 -7.84
N LEU A 98 -9.69 9.55 -8.24
CA LEU A 98 -10.26 10.58 -7.36
C LEU A 98 -11.64 10.17 -6.82
N GLN A 99 -12.52 9.66 -7.68
CA GLN A 99 -13.84 9.19 -7.26
C GLN A 99 -13.72 7.96 -6.35
N GLY A 100 -12.81 7.03 -6.67
CA GLY A 100 -12.53 5.86 -5.84
C GLY A 100 -12.01 6.26 -4.45
N TRP A 101 -11.09 7.21 -4.39
CA TRP A 101 -10.53 7.75 -3.17
C TRP A 101 -11.58 8.42 -2.28
N LEU A 102 -12.40 9.32 -2.84
CA LEU A 102 -13.51 9.94 -2.10
C LEU A 102 -14.51 8.92 -1.56
N GLN A 103 -14.82 7.87 -2.33
CA GLN A 103 -15.69 6.79 -1.87
C GLN A 103 -15.05 5.99 -0.73
N GLU A 104 -13.76 5.69 -0.84
CA GLU A 104 -13.06 4.88 0.16
C GLU A 104 -12.86 5.61 1.48
N ILE A 105 -12.52 6.91 1.43
CA ILE A 105 -12.47 7.76 2.64
C ILE A 105 -13.82 7.83 3.33
N ARG A 106 -14.92 8.04 2.59
CA ARG A 106 -16.28 8.05 3.17
C ARG A 106 -16.67 6.71 3.82
N LYS A 107 -16.16 5.58 3.34
CA LYS A 107 -16.38 4.27 3.98
C LYS A 107 -15.57 4.16 5.27
N LEU A 108 -14.33 4.65 5.25
CA LEU A 108 -13.43 4.61 6.40
C LEU A 108 -13.90 5.53 7.53
N GLU A 109 -14.46 6.70 7.22
CA GLU A 109 -15.07 7.62 8.20
C GLU A 109 -16.26 7.01 8.96
N LYS A 110 -16.97 6.05 8.37
CA LYS A 110 -18.18 5.44 8.94
C LYS A 110 -17.90 4.17 9.75
N ARG A 111 -16.65 3.76 9.84
CA ARG A 111 -16.25 2.51 10.48
C ARG A 111 -16.15 2.65 11.99
#